data_AF-A0A0B5AXG4-F1
#
_entry.id   AF-A0A0B5AXG4-F1
#
_cell.length_a   1.000
_cell.length_b   1.000
_cell.length_c   1.000
_cell.angle_alpha   90.00
_cell.angle_beta   90.00
_cell.angle_gamma   90.00
#
_symmetry.space_group_name_H-M   'P 1'
#
loop_
_entity.id
_entity.type
_entity.pdbx_description
1 polymer ?
#
loop_
_entity_poly.entity_id
_entity_poly.type
_entity_poly.pdbx_seq_one_letter_code
_entity_poly.pdbx_strand_id
1 'polypeptide(L)'
;MKQFVHLKVYEEAYYSGAVVEDEIFLTPEIYEAIKDELGETLWVSGLDGKHSETDIDIQMQVVTEKDLEMFDFIESPTGELDDRISETLDELELSPNLREIHEEATSFIQKETLTFSIRKEDKDTILEFLHGMGYIL
;
A
#
# COMPACT_ATOMS: atom_id res chain seq x y z
N MET A 1 -11.43 -20.33 -3.65
CA MET A 1 -10.74 -19.42 -2.73
C MET A 1 -9.82 -18.60 -3.58
N LYS A 2 -10.14 -17.31 -3.74
CA LYS A 2 -9.34 -16.38 -4.53
C LYS A 2 -8.02 -16.09 -3.82
N GLN A 3 -7.02 -15.80 -4.62
CA GLN A 3 -5.68 -15.44 -4.18
C GLN A 3 -5.29 -14.11 -4.80
N PHE A 4 -4.51 -13.36 -4.07
CA PHE A 4 -3.87 -12.14 -4.51
C PHE A 4 -2.37 -12.24 -4.20
N VAL A 5 -1.59 -11.45 -4.91
CA VAL A 5 -0.19 -11.19 -4.59
C VAL A 5 -0.12 -9.79 -4.00
N HIS A 6 0.29 -9.71 -2.73
CA HIS A 6 0.58 -8.47 -2.05
C HIS A 6 2.05 -8.13 -2.28
N LEU A 7 2.29 -6.93 -2.79
CA LEU A 7 3.62 -6.35 -2.93
C LEU A 7 3.71 -5.14 -2.00
N LYS A 8 4.81 -5.06 -1.25
CA LYS A 8 5.07 -3.98 -0.29
C LYS A 8 6.51 -3.49 -0.42
N VAL A 9 6.70 -2.19 -0.31
CA VAL A 9 8.01 -1.56 -0.07
C VAL A 9 7.93 -0.77 1.24
N TYR A 10 9.02 -0.79 2.01
CA TYR A 10 9.16 0.02 3.22
C TYR A 10 10.64 0.35 3.43
N GLU A 11 10.95 1.64 3.57
CA GLU A 11 12.27 2.11 4.02
C GLU A 11 12.10 3.40 4.82
N GLU A 12 12.84 3.52 5.92
CA GLU A 12 12.91 4.73 6.74
C GLU A 12 14.33 5.27 6.75
N ALA A 13 14.49 6.52 6.31
CA ALA A 13 15.79 7.14 6.21
C ALA A 13 16.37 7.46 7.60
N TYR A 14 17.60 7.01 7.84
CA TYR A 14 18.23 7.05 9.17
C TYR A 14 18.39 8.46 9.75
N TYR A 15 18.62 9.47 8.90
CA TYR A 15 18.90 10.83 9.36
C TYR A 15 17.71 11.78 9.25
N SER A 16 16.88 11.63 8.22
CA SER A 16 15.74 12.52 8.00
C SER A 16 14.45 12.04 8.67
N GLY A 17 14.34 10.74 8.96
CA GLY A 17 13.09 10.09 9.37
C GLY A 17 12.02 10.06 8.27
N ALA A 18 12.40 10.33 7.01
CA ALA A 18 11.50 10.19 5.88
C ALA A 18 11.21 8.70 5.65
N VAL A 19 9.95 8.39 5.40
CA VAL A 19 9.48 7.02 5.16
C VAL A 19 8.98 6.95 3.74
N VAL A 20 9.42 5.92 3.01
CA VAL A 20 8.75 5.42 1.82
C VAL A 20 8.05 4.14 2.24
N GLU A 21 6.74 4.11 2.08
CA GLU A 21 5.91 2.93 2.29
C GLU A 21 4.85 2.91 1.21
N ASP A 22 4.74 1.78 0.51
CA ASP A 22 3.76 1.60 -0.55
C ASP A 22 3.35 0.13 -0.67
N GLU A 23 2.08 -0.11 -1.00
CA GLU A 23 1.48 -1.44 -1.00
C GLU A 23 0.45 -1.60 -2.13
N ILE A 24 0.52 -2.71 -2.86
CA ILE A 24 -0.42 -3.00 -3.96
C ILE A 24 -0.77 -4.48 -4.02
N PHE A 25 -2.01 -4.77 -4.44
CA PHE A 25 -2.48 -6.12 -4.70
C PHE A 25 -2.59 -6.36 -6.20
N LEU A 26 -2.08 -7.51 -6.63
CA LEU A 26 -2.19 -8.02 -7.99
C LEU A 26 -2.90 -9.37 -7.98
N THR A 27 -3.42 -9.78 -9.14
CA THR A 27 -3.74 -11.20 -9.33
C THR A 27 -2.44 -11.99 -9.52
N PRO A 28 -2.41 -13.29 -9.16
CA PRO A 28 -1.25 -14.14 -9.45
C PRO A 28 -0.87 -14.16 -10.94
N GLU A 29 -1.86 -14.07 -11.83
CA GLU A 29 -1.65 -14.05 -13.28
C GLU A 29 -0.89 -12.80 -13.73
N ILE A 30 -1.22 -11.63 -13.18
CA ILE A 30 -0.53 -10.38 -13.50
C ILE A 30 0.87 -10.39 -12.91
N TYR A 31 1.02 -10.79 -11.65
CA TYR A 31 2.34 -10.88 -11.02
C TYR A 31 3.28 -11.82 -11.79
N GLU A 32 2.81 -13.00 -12.17
CA GLU A 32 3.58 -13.95 -12.96
C GLU A 32 3.99 -13.40 -14.34
N ALA A 33 3.18 -12.52 -14.93
CA ALA A 33 3.49 -11.89 -16.20
C ALA A 33 4.57 -10.80 -16.08
N ILE A 34 4.63 -10.09 -14.94
CA ILE A 34 5.53 -8.94 -14.76
C ILE A 34 6.78 -9.24 -13.94
N LYS A 35 6.81 -10.32 -13.13
CA LYS A 35 7.84 -10.54 -12.10
C LYS A 35 9.29 -10.50 -12.61
N ASP A 36 9.54 -10.97 -13.82
CA ASP A 36 10.89 -11.03 -14.39
C ASP A 36 11.39 -9.62 -14.78
N GLU A 37 10.48 -8.73 -15.19
CA GLU A 37 10.79 -7.35 -15.59
C GLU A 37 10.65 -6.35 -14.42
N LEU A 38 9.74 -6.61 -13.49
CA LEU A 38 9.52 -5.80 -12.29
C LEU A 38 10.80 -5.72 -11.45
N GLY A 39 11.50 -6.85 -11.31
CA GLY A 39 12.69 -6.99 -10.48
C GLY A 39 12.36 -7.22 -8.99
N GLU A 40 13.42 -7.31 -8.19
CA GLU A 40 13.32 -7.54 -6.74
C GLU A 40 13.41 -6.24 -5.93
N THR A 41 13.80 -5.13 -6.56
CA THR A 41 14.05 -3.84 -5.91
C THR A 41 13.40 -2.69 -6.66
N LEU A 42 12.96 -1.69 -5.91
CA LEU A 42 12.45 -0.43 -6.41
C LEU A 42 13.44 0.68 -6.10
N TRP A 43 13.78 1.48 -7.12
CA TRP A 43 14.68 2.61 -6.96
C TRP A 43 13.88 3.85 -6.58
N VAL A 44 14.22 4.46 -5.43
CA VAL A 44 13.42 5.55 -4.87
C VAL A 44 14.31 6.73 -4.49
N SER A 45 13.81 7.93 -4.75
CA SER A 45 14.54 9.17 -4.54
C SER A 45 14.02 9.95 -3.33
N GLY A 46 14.92 10.61 -2.60
CA GLY A 46 14.55 11.64 -1.62
C GLY A 46 14.47 11.23 -0.15
N LEU A 47 14.87 10.01 0.21
CA LEU A 47 14.80 9.50 1.59
C LEU A 47 15.73 10.25 2.59
N ASP A 48 17.01 10.42 2.31
CA ASP A 48 18.00 11.15 3.12
C ASP A 48 18.42 12.52 2.51
N GLY A 49 17.46 13.19 1.86
CA GLY A 49 17.62 14.53 1.27
C GLY A 49 17.60 14.52 -0.26
N LYS A 50 17.66 15.71 -0.90
CA LYS A 50 17.46 15.93 -2.35
C LYS A 50 18.33 15.10 -3.32
N HIS A 51 19.30 14.34 -2.82
CA HIS A 51 20.27 13.58 -3.60
C HIS A 51 20.54 12.17 -3.07
N SER A 52 19.73 11.66 -2.13
CA SER A 52 19.82 10.26 -1.74
C SER A 52 18.88 9.44 -2.62
N GLU A 53 19.46 8.45 -3.27
CA GLU A 53 18.76 7.44 -4.05
C GLU A 53 19.03 6.12 -3.34
N THR A 54 18.00 5.30 -3.14
CA THR A 54 18.16 3.98 -2.53
C THR A 54 17.36 2.95 -3.30
N ASP A 55 17.88 1.73 -3.31
CA ASP A 55 17.13 0.55 -3.71
C ASP A 55 16.40 0.03 -2.46
N ILE A 56 15.08 -0.16 -2.56
CA ILE A 56 14.25 -0.79 -1.54
C ILE A 56 13.82 -2.16 -2.05
N ASP A 57 13.91 -3.17 -1.19
CA ASP A 57 13.42 -4.52 -1.52
C ASP A 57 11.89 -4.54 -1.66
N ILE A 58 11.40 -5.12 -2.76
CA ILE A 58 9.98 -5.41 -2.96
C ILE A 58 9.66 -6.70 -2.21
N GLN A 59 8.91 -6.58 -1.13
CA GLN A 59 8.42 -7.71 -0.36
C GLN A 59 7.19 -8.29 -1.04
N MET A 60 7.18 -9.60 -1.27
CA MET A 60 6.08 -10.30 -1.92
C MET A 60 5.47 -11.34 -1.00
N GLN A 61 4.13 -11.35 -0.93
CA GLN A 61 3.37 -12.38 -0.25
C GLN A 61 2.16 -12.81 -1.08
N VAL A 62 1.95 -14.12 -1.22
CA VAL A 62 0.68 -14.66 -1.72
C VAL A 62 -0.31 -14.72 -0.56
N VAL A 63 -1.47 -14.10 -0.74
CA VAL A 63 -2.53 -14.02 0.28
C VAL A 63 -3.83 -14.59 -0.25
N THR A 64 -4.60 -15.21 0.63
CA THR A 64 -5.95 -15.70 0.35
C THR A 64 -7.00 -14.71 0.88
N GLU A 65 -8.25 -14.84 0.45
CA GLU A 65 -9.39 -14.11 1.02
C GLU A 65 -9.40 -14.16 2.57
N LYS A 66 -9.08 -15.32 3.15
CA LYS A 66 -9.06 -15.49 4.61
C LYS A 66 -7.89 -14.78 5.28
N ASP A 67 -6.75 -14.70 4.62
CA ASP A 67 -5.59 -13.97 5.14
C ASP A 67 -5.90 -12.46 5.13
N LEU A 68 -6.63 -11.98 4.11
CA LEU A 68 -7.07 -10.59 4.00
C LEU A 68 -8.01 -10.16 5.12
N GLU A 69 -8.84 -11.05 5.66
CA GLU A 69 -9.73 -10.74 6.80
C GLU A 69 -8.97 -10.28 8.06
N MET A 70 -7.71 -10.69 8.21
CA MET A 70 -6.86 -10.39 9.38
C MET A 70 -5.68 -9.46 9.04
N PHE A 71 -5.71 -8.85 7.85
CA PHE A 71 -4.59 -8.09 7.32
C PHE A 71 -4.61 -6.66 7.87
N ASP A 72 -3.51 -6.24 8.49
CA ASP A 72 -3.27 -4.83 8.78
C ASP A 72 -2.78 -4.17 7.48
N PHE A 73 -3.63 -3.31 6.92
CA PHE A 73 -3.39 -2.66 5.64
C PHE A 73 -3.09 -1.17 5.82
N ILE A 74 -2.05 -0.72 5.14
CA ILE A 74 -1.69 0.69 5.07
C ILE A 74 -2.15 1.17 3.69
N GLU A 75 -3.21 1.98 3.69
CA GLU A 75 -3.84 2.50 2.48
C GLU A 75 -2.89 3.48 1.79
N SER A 76 -2.10 3.01 0.82
CA SER A 76 -1.33 3.84 -0.10
C SER A 76 -1.87 3.63 -1.53
N PRO A 77 -2.87 4.42 -1.95
CA PRO A 77 -3.61 4.17 -3.19
C PRO A 77 -2.87 4.64 -4.46
N THR A 78 -1.67 5.22 -4.36
CA THR A 78 -0.85 5.71 -5.48
C THR A 78 0.56 6.00 -4.98
N GLY A 79 1.54 5.20 -5.38
CA GLY A 79 2.93 5.40 -5.01
C GLY A 79 3.89 4.81 -6.05
N GLU A 80 5.18 4.87 -5.74
CA GLU A 80 6.27 4.48 -6.64
C GLU A 80 6.16 3.01 -7.11
N LEU A 81 5.49 2.15 -6.34
CA LEU A 81 5.27 0.75 -6.72
C LEU A 81 4.18 0.63 -7.80
N ASP A 82 3.10 1.42 -7.71
CA ASP A 82 2.04 1.49 -8.73
C ASP A 82 2.58 2.04 -10.06
N ASP A 83 3.40 3.10 -9.99
CA ASP A 83 4.06 3.68 -11.16
C ASP A 83 4.98 2.65 -11.83
N ARG A 84 5.84 1.97 -11.05
CA ARG A 84 6.76 0.95 -11.58
C ARG A 84 6.01 -0.23 -12.20
N ILE A 85 4.94 -0.70 -11.58
CA ILE A 85 4.11 -1.79 -12.14
C ILE A 85 3.41 -1.34 -13.42
N SER A 86 2.87 -0.12 -13.44
CA SER A 86 2.22 0.46 -14.62
C SER A 86 3.20 0.58 -15.80
N GLU A 87 4.42 1.07 -15.57
CA GLU A 87 5.48 1.11 -16.59
C GLU A 87 5.79 -0.30 -17.13
N THR A 88 5.95 -1.28 -16.23
CA THR A 88 6.24 -2.67 -16.61
C THR A 88 5.11 -3.29 -17.44
N LEU A 89 3.86 -2.99 -17.09
CA LEU A 89 2.68 -3.44 -17.83
C LEU A 89 2.60 -2.81 -19.22
N ASP A 90 2.87 -1.51 -19.33
CA ASP A 90 2.91 -0.79 -20.60
C ASP A 90 3.99 -1.35 -21.54
N GLU A 91 5.18 -1.66 -21.02
CA GLU A 91 6.26 -2.30 -21.78
C GLU A 91 5.87 -3.69 -22.32
N LEU A 92 5.03 -4.42 -21.55
CA LEU A 92 4.52 -5.74 -21.92
C LEU A 92 3.21 -5.69 -22.72
N GLU A 93 2.71 -4.48 -23.05
CA GLU A 93 1.42 -4.26 -23.71
C GLU A 93 0.23 -4.90 -22.97
N LEU A 94 0.29 -4.95 -21.64
CA LEU A 94 -0.77 -5.44 -20.76
C LEU A 94 -1.51 -4.27 -20.12
N SER A 95 -2.83 -4.30 -20.10
CA SER A 95 -3.64 -3.22 -19.53
C SER A 95 -4.68 -3.73 -18.51
N PRO A 96 -4.26 -4.41 -17.43
CA PRO A 96 -5.17 -4.81 -16.37
C PRO A 96 -5.70 -3.58 -15.62
N ASN A 97 -6.90 -3.70 -15.03
CA ASN A 97 -7.45 -2.66 -14.17
C ASN A 97 -6.90 -2.82 -12.74
N LEU A 98 -5.69 -2.32 -12.49
CA LEU A 98 -5.01 -2.43 -11.18
C LEU A 98 -5.88 -1.91 -10.03
N ARG A 99 -6.59 -0.80 -10.26
CA ARG A 99 -7.51 -0.23 -9.27
C ARG A 99 -8.63 -1.19 -8.89
N GLU A 100 -9.25 -1.86 -9.86
CA GLU A 100 -10.32 -2.83 -9.59
C GLU A 100 -9.81 -4.06 -8.83
N ILE A 101 -8.62 -4.56 -9.17
CA ILE A 101 -8.00 -5.68 -8.45
C ILE A 101 -7.69 -5.29 -7.01
N HIS A 102 -7.17 -4.08 -6.81
CA HIS A 102 -6.86 -3.53 -5.50
C HIS A 102 -8.12 -3.30 -4.67
N GLU A 103 -9.17 -2.69 -5.24
CA GLU A 103 -10.47 -2.49 -4.59
C GLU A 103 -11.13 -3.84 -4.22
N GLU A 104 -10.98 -4.85 -5.07
CA GLU A 104 -11.49 -6.18 -4.78
C GLU A 104 -10.74 -6.84 -3.61
N ALA A 105 -9.40 -6.81 -3.61
CA ALA A 105 -8.59 -7.37 -2.52
C ALA A 105 -8.92 -6.68 -1.18
N THR A 106 -8.97 -5.35 -1.18
CA THR A 106 -9.26 -4.56 0.03
C THR A 106 -10.69 -4.73 0.53
N SER A 107 -11.64 -5.18 -0.30
CA SER A 107 -13.01 -5.48 0.12
C SER A 107 -13.11 -6.66 1.11
N PHE A 108 -12.09 -7.54 1.14
CA PHE A 108 -12.03 -8.66 2.09
C PHE A 108 -11.44 -8.26 3.45
N ILE A 109 -10.83 -7.08 3.54
CA ILE A 109 -10.19 -6.60 4.77
C ILE A 109 -11.26 -6.15 5.75
N GLN A 110 -11.28 -6.73 6.95
CA GLN A 110 -12.23 -6.34 7.98
C GLN A 110 -11.82 -5.01 8.60
N LYS A 111 -12.52 -3.94 8.22
CA LYS A 111 -12.42 -2.65 8.91
C LYS A 111 -13.20 -2.73 10.22
N GLU A 112 -12.51 -2.93 11.36
CA GLU A 112 -13.16 -2.84 12.67
C GLU A 112 -13.67 -1.41 12.90
N THR A 113 -14.99 -1.24 12.85
CA THR A 113 -15.62 0.05 13.16
C THR A 113 -15.84 0.15 14.67
N LEU A 114 -15.00 0.92 15.36
CA LEU A 114 -15.14 1.18 16.78
C LEU A 114 -16.14 2.33 17.02
N THR A 115 -17.35 1.99 17.45
CA THR A 115 -18.38 2.98 17.80
C THR A 115 -18.37 3.22 19.32
N PHE A 116 -18.09 4.45 19.73
CA PHE A 116 -18.15 4.87 21.13
C PHE A 116 -19.04 6.11 21.29
N SER A 117 -19.76 6.17 22.41
CA SER A 117 -20.59 7.33 22.75
C SER A 117 -19.79 8.33 23.56
N ILE A 118 -19.70 9.55 23.07
CA ILE A 118 -19.05 10.66 23.76
C ILE A 118 -20.09 11.63 24.29
N ARG A 119 -19.78 12.35 25.36
CA ARG A 119 -20.63 13.45 25.79
C ARG A 119 -20.51 14.57 24.78
N LYS A 120 -21.61 15.29 24.56
CA LYS A 120 -21.64 16.41 23.60
C LYS A 120 -20.58 17.47 23.91
N GLU A 121 -20.28 17.69 25.19
CA GLU A 121 -19.25 18.64 25.66
C GLU A 121 -17.82 18.24 25.27
N ASP A 122 -17.55 16.94 25.10
CA ASP A 122 -16.23 16.40 24.75
C ASP A 122 -16.03 16.26 23.22
N LYS A 123 -17.06 16.56 22.42
CA LYS A 123 -17.05 16.36 20.96
C LYS A 123 -15.89 17.09 20.30
N ASP A 124 -15.75 18.38 20.54
CA ASP A 124 -14.78 19.20 19.83
C ASP A 124 -13.34 18.81 20.21
N THR A 125 -13.10 18.46 21.47
CA THR A 125 -11.81 17.97 21.95
C THR A 125 -11.41 16.63 21.31
N ILE A 126 -12.37 15.71 21.16
CA ILE A 126 -12.11 14.42 20.52
C ILE A 126 -11.90 14.59 19.01
N LEU A 127 -12.65 15.47 18.34
CA LEU A 127 -12.43 15.78 16.93
C LEU A 127 -11.06 16.42 16.68
N GLU A 128 -10.63 17.36 17.53
CA GLU A 128 -9.28 17.94 17.45
C GLU A 128 -8.19 16.89 17.67
N PHE A 129 -8.38 15.99 18.64
CA PHE A 129 -7.46 14.88 18.89
C PHE A 129 -7.35 13.94 17.68
N LEU A 130 -8.47 13.54 17.09
CA LEU A 130 -8.51 12.64 15.94
C LEU A 130 -7.95 13.29 14.67
N HIS A 131 -8.25 14.57 14.42
CA HIS A 131 -7.59 15.34 13.35
C HIS A 131 -6.09 15.45 13.57
N GLY A 132 -5.63 15.64 14.81
CA GLY A 132 -4.21 15.67 15.17
C GLY A 132 -3.49 14.34 14.94
N MET A 133 -4.24 13.23 14.90
CA MET A 133 -3.75 11.88 14.59
C MET A 133 -3.90 11.50 13.11
N GLY A 134 -4.39 12.40 12.25
CA GLY A 134 -4.53 12.15 10.80
C GLY A 134 -5.81 11.41 10.39
N TYR A 135 -6.76 11.19 11.30
CA TYR A 135 -8.06 10.61 10.95
C TYR A 135 -8.98 11.68 10.36
N ILE A 136 -9.55 11.42 9.17
CA ILE A 136 -10.58 12.27 8.55
C ILE A 136 -11.95 11.65 8.89
N LEU A 137 -12.77 12.38 9.66
CA LEU A 137 -14.11 11.98 10.11
C LEU A 137 -15.25 12.61 9.29
#